data_AF-A0A3N1UMF6-F1
#
_entry.id   AF-A0A3N1UMF6-F1
#
_cell.length_a   1.000
_cell.length_b   1.000
_cell.length_c   1.000
_cell.angle_alpha   90.00
_cell.angle_beta   90.00
_cell.angle_gamma   90.00
#
_symmetry.space_group_name_H-M   'P 1'
#
loop_
_entity.id
_entity.type
_entity.pdbx_description
1 polymer ?
#
loop_
_entity_poly.entity_id
_entity_poly.type
_entity_poly.pdbx_seq_one_letter_code
_entity_poly.pdbx_strand_id
1 'polypeptide(L)' 'MRLKPIVLTLSPDEAQEVIRMDMDADSEAALNFVRTVLAKKVKEALKTH' A
#
# COMPACT_ATOMS: atom_id res chain seq x y z
N MET A 1 -13.82 21.28 2.89
CA MET A 1 -12.89 20.65 3.86
C MET A 1 -11.54 20.48 3.18
N ARG A 2 -10.43 20.94 3.78
CA ARG A 2 -9.09 20.56 3.30
C ARG A 2 -8.73 19.23 3.97
N LEU A 3 -8.87 18.12 3.25
CA LEU A 3 -8.41 16.82 3.73
C LEU A 3 -6.89 16.86 3.86
N LYS A 4 -6.35 16.51 5.03
CA LYS A 4 -4.91 16.34 5.19
C LYS A 4 -4.48 15.11 4.38
N PRO A 5 -3.36 15.16 3.65
CA PRO A 5 -2.88 14.00 2.90
C PRO A 5 -2.51 12.86 3.87
N ILE A 6 -2.91 11.64 3.53
CA ILE A 6 -2.45 10.42 4.21
C ILE A 6 -1.14 10.01 3.54
N VAL A 7 -0.04 10.02 4.30
CA VAL A 7 1.27 9.56 3.85
C VAL A 7 1.47 8.15 4.39
N LEU A 8 1.65 7.17 3.49
CA LEU A 8 1.92 5.78 3.85
C LEU A 8 3.39 5.48 3.62
N THR A 9 4.07 4.96 4.65
CA THR A 9 5.46 4.50 4.53
C THR A 9 5.48 3.01 4.19
N LEU A 10 6.20 2.67 3.13
CA LEU A 10 6.49 1.28 2.77
C LEU A 10 7.87 0.89 3.31
N SER A 11 8.01 -0.36 3.75
CA SER A 11 9.32 -0.95 3.99
C SER A 11 10.05 -1.16 2.66
N PRO A 12 11.38 -1.35 2.67
CA PRO A 12 12.13 -1.69 1.45
C PRO A 12 11.57 -2.91 0.72
N ASP A 13 11.18 -3.96 1.45
CA ASP A 13 10.62 -5.19 0.88
C ASP A 13 9.25 -4.94 0.23
N GLU A 14 8.38 -4.15 0.89
CA GLU A 14 7.09 -3.76 0.33
C GLU A 14 7.26 -2.91 -0.94
N ALA A 15 8.27 -2.04 -0.99
CA ALA A 15 8.58 -1.23 -2.16
C ALA A 15 9.14 -2.08 -3.33
N GLN A 16 9.99 -3.06 -3.03
CA GLN A 16 10.48 -4.02 -4.02
C GLN A 16 9.35 -4.86 -4.62
N GLU A 17 8.41 -5.30 -3.77
CA GLU A 17 7.27 -6.08 -4.23
C GLU A 17 6.37 -5.27 -5.19
N VAL A 18 6.17 -3.96 -4.93
CA VAL A 18 5.46 -3.08 -5.86
C VAL A 18 6.12 -3.04 -7.23
N ILE A 19 7.45 -2.90 -7.27
CA ILE A 19 8.22 -2.88 -8.53
C ILE A 19 8.09 -4.23 -9.25
N ARG A 20 8.23 -5.34 -8.53
CA ARG A 20 8.10 -6.69 -9.09
C ARG A 20 6.73 -6.90 -9.74
N MET A 21 5.65 -6.56 -9.03
CA MET A 21 4.28 -6.73 -9.54
C MET A 21 4.01 -5.89 -10.80
N ASP A 22 4.57 -4.67 -10.86
CA ASP A 22 4.46 -3.80 -12.04
C ASP A 22 5.20 -4.41 -13.25
N MET A 23 6.43 -4.88 -13.03
CA MET A 23 7.24 -5.52 -14.09
C MET A 23 6.62 -6.80 -14.63
N ASP A 24 6.06 -7.64 -13.74
CA ASP A 24 5.47 -8.93 -14.10
C ASP A 24 4.02 -8.80 -14.61
N ALA A 25 3.42 -7.61 -14.53
CA ALA A 25 1.98 -7.36 -14.74
C ALA A 25 1.09 -8.34 -13.93
N ASP A 26 1.54 -8.68 -12.72
CA ASP A 26 0.91 -9.68 -11.85
C ASP A 26 -0.28 -9.07 -11.11
N SER A 27 -1.44 -9.09 -11.78
CA SER A 27 -2.69 -8.55 -11.26
C SER A 27 -3.18 -9.23 -9.97
N GLU A 28 -2.85 -10.52 -9.76
CA GLU A 28 -3.26 -11.26 -8.57
C GLU A 28 -2.42 -10.83 -7.37
N ALA A 29 -1.09 -10.77 -7.52
CA ALA A 29 -0.20 -10.26 -6.49
C ALA A 29 -0.54 -8.80 -6.13
N ALA A 30 -0.80 -7.95 -7.13
CA ALA A 30 -1.17 -6.55 -6.92
C ALA A 30 -2.43 -6.41 -6.07
N LEU A 31 -3.48 -7.18 -6.38
CA LEU A 31 -4.72 -7.16 -5.61
C LEU A 31 -4.50 -7.66 -4.18
N ASN A 32 -3.68 -8.72 -4.02
CA ASN A 32 -3.35 -9.24 -2.70
C ASN A 32 -2.57 -8.22 -1.87
N PHE A 33 -1.58 -7.53 -2.44
CA PHE A 33 -0.82 -6.46 -1.78
C PHE A 33 -1.72 -5.32 -1.31
N VAL A 34 -2.68 -4.88 -2.14
CA VAL A 34 -3.66 -3.87 -1.75
C VAL A 34 -4.47 -4.31 -0.54
N ARG A 35 -4.94 -5.57 -0.53
CA ARG A 35 -5.82 -6.10 0.53
C ARG A 35 -5.10 -6.34 1.85
N THR A 36 -3.84 -6.75 1.82
CA THR A 36 -3.11 -7.19 3.02
C THR A 36 -2.19 -6.10 3.57
N VAL A 37 -1.49 -5.37 2.71
CA VAL A 37 -0.50 -4.36 3.10
C VAL A 37 -1.14 -2.97 3.13
N LEU A 38 -1.60 -2.47 1.98
CA LEU A 38 -2.08 -1.09 1.89
C LEU A 38 -3.34 -0.87 2.72
N ALA A 39 -4.33 -1.76 2.64
CA ALA A 39 -5.56 -1.63 3.42
C ALA A 39 -5.29 -1.63 4.93
N LYS A 40 -4.30 -2.41 5.40
CA LYS A 40 -3.91 -2.41 6.81
C LYS A 40 -3.29 -1.07 7.21
N LYS A 41 -2.31 -0.58 6.45
CA LYS A 41 -1.64 0.70 6.72
C LYS A 41 -2.60 1.89 6.65
N VAL A 42 -3.54 1.89 5.69
CA VAL A 42 -4.57 2.94 5.60
C VAL A 42 -5.50 2.91 6.82
N LYS A 43 -5.95 1.72 7.24
CA LYS A 43 -6.79 1.58 8.44
C LYS A 43 -6.06 2.07 9.70
N GLU A 44 -4.76 1.78 9.82
CA GLU A 44 -3.93 2.26 10.91
C GLU A 44 -3.79 3.79 10.87
N ALA A 45 -3.44 4.36 9.72
CA ALA A 45 -3.33 5.81 9.55
C ALA A 45 -4.64 6.55 9.89
N LEU A 46 -5.79 6.00 9.47
CA LEU A 46 -7.10 6.57 9.77
C LEU A 46 -7.51 6.45 11.25
N LYS A 47 -6.99 5.48 12.00
CA LYS A 47 -7.21 5.38 13.45
C LYS A 47 -6.41 6.38 14.25
N THR A 48 -5.26 6.81 13.73
CA THR A 48 -4.36 7.77 14.39
C THR A 48 -4.77 9.22 14.14
N HIS A 49 -5.73 9.46 13.23
CA HIS A 49 -6.32 10.77 12.93
C HIS A 49 -7.64 11.00 13.66
#